data_AF-M3BR42-F1
#
_entry.id   AF-M3BR42-F1
#
_cell.length_a   1.000
_cell.length_b   1.000
_cell.length_c   1.000
_cell.angle_alpha   90.00
_cell.angle_beta   90.00
_cell.angle_gamma   90.00
#
_symmetry.space_group_name_H-M   'P 1'
#
loop_
_entity.id
_entity.type
_entity.pdbx_description
1 polymer ?
#
loop_
_entity_poly.entity_id
_entity_poly.type
_entity_poly.pdbx_seq_one_letter_code
_entity_poly.pdbx_strand_id
1 'polypeptide(L)'
;MTSTTTPPAESALFTLSDIPNKGKGLIANTTIPPGTLILSEAPLFTTSSLQNPSTIESDLAKIIRSLPKDSQRDFLSLHNNFKGSPNPFSNIVRSNGYPLGPSSSSSSSSSSSSSSSEEAGAIFLTIARINHSCLPNAQHSWNAPLQRMRIHSIKTLQPGEEITLSYILPCGPSSTRKKLLKENFCFNCLCPLCTSPTPTLAKSDSNLLLAAKLDAQIGNPRHVYQNPTSALRDCFRLLQIYLNENITDLRVARLYYDAFQICAMHSDGVRAREFAQRARRARVVCEGEESVEVQNLRALEEKPEGFENWGVTGRWKGGKGEGKMPGRGDGEGEEEGEKKEFGRWLWRLE
;
A
#
# COMPACT_ATOMS: atom_id res chain seq x y z
N MET A 1 -2.66 -3.61 35.92
CA MET A 1 -3.28 -2.51 35.14
C MET A 1 -4.23 -3.17 34.15
N THR A 2 -5.53 -3.07 34.45
CA THR A 2 -6.63 -3.71 33.70
C THR A 2 -6.79 -3.03 32.35
N SER A 3 -6.32 -3.67 31.29
CA SER A 3 -6.62 -3.29 29.91
C SER A 3 -8.11 -3.54 29.66
N THR A 4 -8.88 -2.47 29.65
CA THR A 4 -10.29 -2.47 29.28
C THR A 4 -10.44 -2.95 27.85
N THR A 5 -11.05 -4.12 27.68
CA THR A 5 -11.51 -4.67 26.40
C THR A 5 -12.58 -3.73 25.86
N THR A 6 -12.24 -2.91 24.87
CA THR A 6 -13.20 -2.07 24.15
C THR A 6 -14.21 -2.98 23.42
N PRO A 7 -15.54 -2.68 23.44
CA PRO A 7 -16.53 -3.38 22.62
C PRO A 7 -16.14 -3.30 21.12
N PRO A 8 -16.73 -4.11 20.22
CA PRO A 8 -16.39 -4.06 18.80
C PRO A 8 -16.50 -2.62 18.29
N ALA A 9 -15.41 -2.14 17.67
CA ALA A 9 -15.08 -0.74 17.51
C ALA A 9 -16.19 0.07 16.82
N GLU A 10 -17.01 0.74 17.61
CA GLU A 10 -17.72 1.93 17.16
C GLU A 10 -16.84 3.14 17.46
N SER A 11 -16.64 3.98 16.45
CA SER A 11 -15.96 5.25 16.59
C SER A 11 -16.82 6.35 15.97
N ALA A 12 -16.46 7.61 16.22
CA ALA A 12 -17.08 8.72 15.52
C ALA A 12 -16.96 8.59 13.98
N LEU A 13 -15.92 7.90 13.48
CA LEU A 13 -15.65 7.79 12.04
C LEU A 13 -16.35 6.60 11.37
N PHE A 14 -16.60 5.50 12.09
CA PHE A 14 -17.14 4.28 11.50
C PHE A 14 -17.91 3.41 12.49
N THR A 15 -18.78 2.57 11.93
CA THR A 15 -19.53 1.53 12.65
C THR A 15 -19.33 0.16 12.00
N LEU A 16 -19.19 -0.87 12.82
CA LEU A 16 -19.17 -2.26 12.37
C LEU A 16 -20.60 -2.70 12.01
N SER A 17 -20.81 -3.16 10.77
CA SER A 17 -22.13 -3.58 10.27
C SER A 17 -22.07 -4.94 9.59
N ASP A 18 -23.21 -5.64 9.52
CA ASP A 18 -23.37 -6.80 8.64
C ASP A 18 -23.57 -6.32 7.19
N ILE A 19 -22.75 -6.85 6.28
CA ILE A 19 -22.71 -6.52 4.87
C ILE A 19 -23.23 -7.71 4.07
N PRO A 20 -24.31 -7.53 3.28
CA PRO A 20 -24.86 -8.60 2.45
C PRO A 20 -23.79 -9.30 1.61
N ASN A 21 -23.72 -10.62 1.70
CA ASN A 21 -22.76 -11.49 0.98
C ASN A 21 -21.27 -11.28 1.31
N LYS A 22 -20.91 -10.40 2.26
CA LYS A 22 -19.52 -10.18 2.69
C LYS A 22 -19.28 -10.46 4.18
N GLY A 23 -20.33 -10.69 4.97
CA GLY A 23 -20.20 -10.94 6.40
C GLY A 23 -20.22 -9.63 7.16
N LYS A 24 -19.13 -9.25 7.83
CA LYS A 24 -19.03 -7.97 8.53
C LYS A 24 -18.16 -6.98 7.76
N GLY A 25 -18.36 -5.69 7.97
CA GLY A 25 -17.62 -4.60 7.35
C GLY A 25 -17.65 -3.33 8.20
N LEU A 26 -16.74 -2.41 7.94
CA LEU A 26 -16.77 -1.08 8.56
C LEU A 26 -17.43 -0.10 7.60
N ILE A 27 -18.42 0.65 8.08
CA ILE A 27 -19.14 1.67 7.32
C ILE A 27 -18.77 3.05 7.87
N ALA A 28 -18.44 3.99 7.00
CA ALA A 28 -18.15 5.37 7.39
C ALA A 28 -19.42 6.06 7.94
N ASN A 29 -19.30 6.71 9.10
CA ASN A 29 -20.39 7.46 9.73
C ASN A 29 -20.41 8.94 9.32
N THR A 30 -19.27 9.44 8.83
CA THR A 30 -19.05 10.84 8.46
C THR A 30 -18.28 10.91 7.15
N THR A 31 -18.14 12.10 6.58
CA THR A 31 -17.19 12.31 5.48
C THR A 31 -15.76 12.19 6.02
N ILE A 32 -14.96 11.28 5.46
CA ILE A 32 -13.57 11.03 5.86
C ILE A 32 -12.64 11.51 4.73
N PRO A 33 -11.89 12.62 4.90
CA PRO A 33 -10.92 13.08 3.91
C PRO A 33 -9.74 12.11 3.73
N PRO A 34 -9.03 12.10 2.60
CA PRO A 34 -7.78 11.34 2.42
C PRO A 34 -6.72 11.74 3.48
N GLY A 35 -5.92 10.77 3.93
CA GLY A 35 -4.89 10.94 4.95
C GLY A 35 -5.41 10.84 6.39
N THR A 36 -6.72 10.68 6.58
CA THR A 36 -7.30 10.55 7.93
C THR A 36 -6.95 9.18 8.51
N LEU A 37 -6.42 9.16 9.74
CA LEU A 37 -6.26 7.92 10.51
C LEU A 37 -7.65 7.41 10.94
N ILE A 38 -8.10 6.33 10.31
CA ILE A 38 -9.39 5.69 10.61
C ILE A 38 -9.27 4.83 11.87
N LEU A 39 -8.22 4.02 11.94
CA LEU A 39 -8.06 3.01 13.00
C LEU A 39 -6.57 2.81 13.30
N SER A 40 -6.26 2.66 14.58
CA SER A 40 -4.96 2.18 15.05
C SER A 40 -5.20 1.06 16.04
N GLU A 41 -4.75 -0.15 15.74
CA GLU A 41 -5.04 -1.36 16.54
C GLU A 41 -3.74 -2.10 16.88
N ALA A 42 -3.57 -2.49 18.14
CA ALA A 42 -2.49 -3.39 18.55
C ALA A 42 -2.85 -4.84 18.16
N PRO A 43 -1.87 -5.69 17.85
CA PRO A 43 -2.14 -7.08 17.52
C PRO A 43 -2.76 -7.81 18.72
N LEU A 44 -3.74 -8.67 18.47
CA LEU A 44 -4.23 -9.64 19.45
C LEU A 44 -3.11 -10.62 19.82
N PHE A 45 -2.41 -11.11 18.81
CA PHE A 45 -1.16 -11.87 18.92
C PHE A 45 -0.40 -11.84 17.58
N THR A 46 0.89 -12.16 17.62
CA THR A 46 1.76 -12.32 16.44
C THR A 46 1.98 -13.79 16.12
N THR A 47 2.33 -14.10 14.87
CA THR A 47 2.63 -15.46 14.40
C THR A 47 4.13 -15.74 14.31
N SER A 48 4.99 -14.83 14.80
CA SER A 48 6.46 -14.95 14.71
C SER A 48 7.01 -16.20 15.39
N SER A 49 6.30 -16.74 16.39
CA SER A 49 6.69 -17.99 17.07
C SER A 49 6.20 -19.26 16.38
N LEU A 50 5.41 -19.16 15.30
CA LEU A 50 4.74 -20.30 14.65
C LEU A 50 5.58 -20.85 13.49
N GLN A 51 6.71 -21.45 13.82
CA GLN A 51 7.73 -21.83 12.85
C GLN A 51 7.63 -23.28 12.37
N ASN A 52 7.02 -24.18 13.15
CA ASN A 52 6.97 -25.60 12.84
C ASN A 52 5.59 -25.98 12.27
N PRO A 53 5.46 -26.27 10.96
CA PRO A 53 4.17 -26.60 10.33
C PRO A 53 3.41 -27.75 10.99
N SER A 54 4.11 -28.71 11.59
CA SER A 54 3.50 -29.86 12.26
C SER A 54 2.83 -29.51 13.60
N THR A 55 3.20 -28.39 14.23
CA THR A 55 2.69 -28.01 15.56
C THR A 55 1.87 -26.73 15.55
N ILE A 56 1.80 -25.99 14.43
CA ILE A 56 1.12 -24.69 14.31
C ILE A 56 -0.26 -24.69 14.98
N GLU A 57 -1.11 -25.67 14.68
CA GLU A 57 -2.48 -25.70 15.24
C GLU A 57 -2.47 -25.85 16.77
N SER A 58 -1.60 -26.71 17.29
CA SER A 58 -1.46 -26.93 18.73
C SER A 58 -0.88 -25.71 19.45
N ASP A 59 0.04 -24.99 18.80
CA ASP A 59 0.67 -23.79 19.35
C ASP A 59 -0.29 -22.60 19.31
N LEU A 60 -1.06 -22.44 18.23
CA LEU A 60 -2.17 -21.51 18.16
C LEU A 60 -3.20 -21.79 19.27
N ALA A 61 -3.54 -23.06 19.50
CA ALA A 61 -4.46 -23.42 20.56
C ALA A 61 -3.95 -23.00 21.95
N LYS A 62 -2.63 -23.06 22.21
CA LYS A 62 -2.02 -22.57 23.47
C LYS A 62 -2.11 -21.04 23.56
N ILE A 63 -1.76 -20.33 22.49
CA ILE A 63 -1.86 -18.87 22.41
C ILE A 63 -3.29 -18.43 22.70
N ILE A 64 -4.28 -18.97 21.98
CA ILE A 64 -5.69 -18.59 22.13
C ILE A 64 -6.19 -18.90 23.54
N ARG A 65 -5.84 -20.06 24.12
CA ARG A 65 -6.23 -20.39 25.50
C ARG A 65 -5.68 -19.42 26.55
N SER A 66 -4.55 -18.77 26.27
CA SER A 66 -3.95 -17.77 27.16
C SER A 66 -4.62 -16.39 27.09
N LEU A 67 -5.41 -16.11 26.04
CA LEU A 67 -6.11 -14.84 25.88
C LEU A 67 -7.29 -14.69 26.85
N PRO A 68 -7.75 -13.47 27.17
CA PRO A 68 -9.02 -13.24 27.87
C PRO A 68 -10.20 -13.91 27.17
N LYS A 69 -11.23 -14.31 27.94
CA LYS A 69 -12.39 -15.06 27.40
C LYS A 69 -13.15 -14.30 26.31
N ASP A 70 -13.29 -13.00 26.44
CA ASP A 70 -13.92 -12.18 25.40
C ASP A 70 -13.08 -12.16 24.13
N SER A 71 -11.75 -12.00 24.24
CA SER A 71 -10.83 -12.07 23.10
C SER A 71 -10.83 -13.44 22.40
N GLN A 72 -10.97 -14.54 23.17
CA GLN A 72 -11.15 -15.87 22.60
C GLN A 72 -12.43 -15.94 21.75
N ARG A 73 -13.55 -15.45 22.29
CA ARG A 73 -14.83 -15.41 21.58
C ARG A 73 -14.75 -14.54 20.32
N ASP A 74 -14.12 -13.37 20.41
CA ASP A 74 -13.98 -12.46 19.29
C ASP A 74 -13.11 -13.05 18.19
N PHE A 75 -11.98 -13.68 18.55
CA PHE A 75 -11.14 -14.40 17.59
C PHE A 75 -11.89 -15.54 16.90
N LEU A 76 -12.63 -16.36 17.66
CA LEU A 76 -13.43 -17.46 17.12
C LEU A 76 -14.59 -16.99 16.23
N SER A 77 -15.00 -15.72 16.35
CA SER A 77 -16.02 -15.09 15.50
C SER A 77 -15.46 -14.46 14.22
N LEU A 78 -14.15 -14.50 14.00
CA LEU A 78 -13.52 -14.07 12.75
C LEU A 78 -13.86 -15.03 11.60
N HIS A 79 -13.64 -14.57 10.37
CA HIS A 79 -13.97 -15.36 9.20
C HIS A 79 -13.10 -16.63 9.12
N ASN A 80 -13.68 -17.76 8.74
CA ASN A 80 -12.96 -19.01 8.51
C ASN A 80 -13.33 -19.55 7.13
N ASN A 81 -12.40 -19.43 6.18
CA ASN A 81 -12.59 -19.87 4.78
C ASN A 81 -12.77 -21.38 4.62
N PHE A 82 -12.37 -22.19 5.62
CA PHE A 82 -12.29 -23.65 5.54
C PHE A 82 -12.98 -24.31 6.74
N LYS A 83 -14.27 -24.02 6.90
CA LYS A 83 -15.10 -24.63 7.96
C LYS A 83 -15.12 -26.16 7.83
N GLY A 84 -15.04 -26.86 8.96
CA GLY A 84 -15.00 -28.33 9.00
C GLY A 84 -13.62 -28.97 8.78
N SER A 85 -12.59 -28.16 8.50
CA SER A 85 -11.19 -28.61 8.49
C SER A 85 -10.70 -28.97 9.91
N PRO A 86 -9.76 -29.92 10.05
CA PRO A 86 -9.17 -30.28 11.35
C PRO A 86 -8.35 -29.17 12.02
N ASN A 87 -8.01 -28.10 11.29
CA ASN A 87 -7.14 -27.01 11.76
C ASN A 87 -7.88 -25.66 11.79
N PRO A 88 -8.93 -25.49 12.62
CA PRO A 88 -9.75 -24.29 12.63
C PRO A 88 -8.97 -23.01 12.98
N PHE A 89 -7.99 -23.06 13.88
CA PHE A 89 -7.24 -21.87 14.29
C PHE A 89 -6.32 -21.39 13.18
N SER A 90 -5.61 -22.31 12.54
CA SER A 90 -4.77 -22.02 11.38
C SER A 90 -5.57 -21.41 10.23
N ASN A 91 -6.80 -21.89 10.01
CA ASN A 91 -7.67 -21.35 8.97
C ASN A 91 -8.17 -19.94 9.28
N ILE A 92 -8.54 -19.65 10.53
CA ILE A 92 -8.87 -18.29 10.96
C ILE A 92 -7.66 -17.37 10.77
N VAL A 93 -6.46 -17.80 11.18
CA VAL A 93 -5.25 -17.00 10.99
C VAL A 93 -4.98 -16.74 9.52
N ARG A 94 -5.06 -17.77 8.67
CA ARG A 94 -4.87 -17.62 7.21
C ARG A 94 -5.88 -16.65 6.57
N SER A 95 -7.13 -16.64 7.06
CA SER A 95 -8.18 -15.78 6.53
C SER A 95 -8.09 -14.31 6.98
N ASN A 96 -7.43 -14.03 8.12
CA ASN A 96 -7.51 -12.72 8.78
C ASN A 96 -6.13 -12.13 9.17
N GLY A 97 -5.05 -12.84 8.89
CA GLY A 97 -3.69 -12.45 9.25
C GLY A 97 -3.17 -11.32 8.36
N TYR A 98 -2.51 -10.35 8.97
CA TYR A 98 -1.83 -9.26 8.28
C TYR A 98 -0.32 -9.35 8.49
N PRO A 99 0.50 -9.09 7.46
CA PRO A 99 1.95 -9.03 7.61
C PRO A 99 2.37 -7.82 8.45
N LEU A 100 3.41 -7.99 9.27
CA LEU A 100 4.04 -6.93 10.07
C LEU A 100 5.35 -6.38 9.45
N GLY A 101 5.70 -6.83 8.25
CA GLY A 101 6.89 -6.35 7.53
C GLY A 101 6.77 -4.87 7.12
N PRO A 102 7.88 -4.20 6.78
CA PRO A 102 7.85 -2.86 6.21
C PRO A 102 6.90 -2.89 5.01
N SER A 103 5.78 -2.17 5.13
CA SER A 103 4.59 -2.18 4.29
C SER A 103 4.74 -3.06 3.05
N SER A 104 4.11 -4.24 3.03
CA SER A 104 4.13 -5.27 1.97
C SER A 104 3.50 -4.81 0.62
N SER A 105 3.77 -3.58 0.23
CA SER A 105 3.79 -3.03 -1.12
C SER A 105 5.23 -2.65 -1.56
N SER A 106 6.24 -2.82 -0.70
CA SER A 106 7.66 -2.66 -1.02
C SER A 106 8.38 -3.95 -1.42
N SER A 107 7.67 -5.08 -1.56
CA SER A 107 8.19 -6.35 -2.10
C SER A 107 8.43 -6.28 -3.62
N SER A 108 9.22 -5.31 -4.05
CA SER A 108 9.87 -5.25 -5.36
C SER A 108 11.22 -4.54 -5.27
N SER A 109 11.64 -4.07 -4.09
CA SER A 109 13.05 -3.80 -3.82
C SER A 109 13.74 -5.14 -3.63
N SER A 110 14.19 -5.71 -4.74
CA SER A 110 15.24 -6.71 -4.82
C SER A 110 16.55 -6.13 -4.29
N SER A 111 16.58 -5.75 -3.01
CA SER A 111 17.80 -5.55 -2.26
C SER A 111 18.01 -6.85 -1.51
N SER A 112 18.77 -7.74 -2.14
CA SER A 112 19.34 -8.95 -1.56
C SER A 112 20.13 -8.61 -0.30
N SER A 113 19.42 -8.51 0.82
CA SER A 113 19.94 -8.80 2.15
C SER A 113 19.08 -9.92 2.69
N SER A 114 19.59 -11.13 2.54
CA SER A 114 19.15 -12.32 3.25
C SER A 114 19.36 -12.11 4.75
N SER A 115 18.47 -11.35 5.39
CA SER A 115 18.13 -11.57 6.78
C SER A 115 16.71 -12.09 6.80
N SER A 116 16.58 -13.36 7.17
CA SER A 116 15.35 -14.02 7.58
C SER A 116 14.73 -13.30 8.78
N SER A 117 14.29 -12.05 8.62
CA SER A 117 13.21 -11.54 9.44
C SER A 117 11.95 -12.23 8.92
N GLU A 118 11.79 -13.48 9.34
CA GLU A 118 10.53 -14.19 9.55
C GLU A 118 9.35 -13.23 9.30
N GLU A 119 8.61 -13.42 8.20
CA GLU A 119 7.43 -12.62 7.87
C GLU A 119 6.38 -12.83 8.97
N ALA A 120 6.55 -12.12 10.08
CA ALA A 120 5.67 -12.19 11.22
C ALA A 120 4.32 -11.63 10.78
N GLY A 121 3.29 -12.45 10.85
CA GLY A 121 1.91 -12.02 10.74
C GLY A 121 1.36 -11.62 12.10
N ALA A 122 0.21 -10.98 12.10
CA ALA A 122 -0.58 -10.75 13.30
C ALA A 122 -2.06 -10.77 13.02
N ILE A 123 -2.83 -10.99 14.08
CA ILE A 123 -4.28 -10.93 14.08
C ILE A 123 -4.74 -9.65 14.75
N PHE A 124 -5.70 -8.98 14.14
CA PHE A 124 -6.30 -7.73 14.59
C PHE A 124 -7.82 -7.91 14.54
N LEU A 125 -8.52 -7.74 15.66
CA LEU A 125 -9.93 -8.11 15.77
C LEU A 125 -10.83 -7.21 14.92
N THR A 126 -10.54 -5.92 14.88
CA THR A 126 -11.32 -4.92 14.14
C THR A 126 -10.86 -4.83 12.70
N ILE A 127 -9.54 -4.75 12.45
CA ILE A 127 -9.00 -4.64 11.08
C ILE A 127 -9.34 -5.90 10.25
N ALA A 128 -9.43 -7.09 10.86
CA ALA A 128 -9.90 -8.30 10.18
C ALA A 128 -11.35 -8.22 9.65
N ARG A 129 -12.14 -7.22 10.07
CA ARG A 129 -13.49 -6.98 9.56
C ARG A 129 -13.53 -6.10 8.32
N ILE A 130 -12.42 -5.51 7.91
CA ILE A 130 -12.39 -4.59 6.76
C ILE A 130 -12.33 -5.42 5.48
N ASN A 131 -13.35 -5.32 4.62
CA ASN A 131 -13.46 -6.12 3.41
C ASN A 131 -12.50 -5.71 2.28
N HIS A 132 -12.36 -6.60 1.30
CA HIS A 132 -11.56 -6.37 0.11
C HIS A 132 -12.26 -5.49 -0.94
N SER A 133 -11.48 -4.63 -1.59
CA SER A 133 -11.78 -4.04 -2.91
C SER A 133 -10.53 -4.05 -3.80
N CYS A 134 -10.68 -4.31 -5.11
CA CYS A 134 -9.57 -4.15 -6.07
C CYS A 134 -9.19 -2.68 -6.29
N LEU A 135 -10.10 -1.76 -5.96
CA LEU A 135 -9.87 -0.31 -5.87
C LEU A 135 -10.19 0.11 -4.43
N PRO A 136 -9.27 -0.13 -3.48
CA PRO A 136 -9.52 0.20 -2.08
C PRO A 136 -9.64 1.72 -1.88
N ASN A 137 -10.27 2.09 -0.78
CA ASN A 137 -10.38 3.47 -0.30
C ASN A 137 -9.58 3.71 1.00
N ALA A 138 -8.99 2.66 1.58
CA ALA A 138 -8.06 2.74 2.69
C ALA A 138 -6.78 1.93 2.45
N GLN A 139 -5.74 2.24 3.20
CA GLN A 139 -4.44 1.57 3.19
C GLN A 139 -4.05 1.17 4.61
N HIS A 140 -3.52 -0.04 4.79
CA HIS A 140 -2.93 -0.47 6.04
C HIS A 140 -1.41 -0.25 6.05
N SER A 141 -0.86 0.08 7.22
CA SER A 141 0.57 0.25 7.45
C SER A 141 0.93 -0.16 8.87
N TRP A 142 1.94 -1.01 9.02
CA TRP A 142 2.47 -1.38 10.34
C TRP A 142 3.40 -0.30 10.88
N ASN A 143 3.08 0.26 12.04
CA ASN A 143 3.98 1.16 12.75
C ASN A 143 4.73 0.35 13.81
N ALA A 144 5.97 -0.05 13.48
CA ALA A 144 6.80 -0.88 14.36
C ALA A 144 7.16 -0.19 15.69
N PRO A 145 7.53 1.11 15.74
CA PRO A 145 7.77 1.79 17.01
C PRO A 145 6.56 1.77 17.96
N LEU A 146 5.34 1.94 17.43
CA LEU A 146 4.11 1.92 18.22
C LEU A 146 3.58 0.50 18.47
N GLN A 147 4.06 -0.51 17.73
CA GLN A 147 3.50 -1.87 17.70
C GLN A 147 2.00 -1.87 17.36
N ARG A 148 1.59 -1.07 16.37
CA ARG A 148 0.19 -0.95 15.95
C ARG A 148 0.05 -0.98 14.43
N MET A 149 -0.98 -1.67 13.96
CA MET A 149 -1.44 -1.54 12.58
C MET A 149 -2.30 -0.28 12.48
N ARG A 150 -2.03 0.55 11.47
CA ARG A 150 -2.74 1.80 11.20
C ARG A 150 -3.46 1.71 9.88
N ILE A 151 -4.68 2.21 9.83
CA ILE A 151 -5.50 2.29 8.62
C ILE A 151 -5.74 3.77 8.32
N HIS A 152 -5.29 4.24 7.16
CA HIS A 152 -5.58 5.59 6.67
C HIS A 152 -6.50 5.54 5.45
N SER A 153 -7.39 6.52 5.34
CA SER A 153 -8.14 6.75 4.10
C SER A 153 -7.20 7.25 3.00
N ILE A 154 -7.30 6.70 1.80
CA ILE A 154 -6.54 7.15 0.61
C ILE A 154 -7.44 7.88 -0.41
N LYS A 155 -8.74 7.91 -0.14
CA LYS A 155 -9.77 8.61 -0.90
C LYS A 155 -10.73 9.29 0.08
N THR A 156 -11.49 10.26 -0.39
CA THR A 156 -12.62 10.78 0.39
C THR A 156 -13.68 9.69 0.49
N LEU A 157 -14.11 9.37 1.72
CA LEU A 157 -15.27 8.52 1.95
C LEU A 157 -16.47 9.38 2.36
N GLN A 158 -17.66 9.00 1.91
CA GLN A 158 -18.93 9.60 2.33
C GLN A 158 -19.63 8.75 3.41
N PRO A 159 -20.52 9.35 4.23
CA PRO A 159 -21.35 8.58 5.15
C PRO A 159 -22.09 7.45 4.44
N GLY A 160 -22.06 6.25 5.01
CA GLY A 160 -22.66 5.05 4.41
C GLY A 160 -21.74 4.26 3.48
N GLU A 161 -20.56 4.77 3.11
CA GLU A 161 -19.61 4.02 2.30
C GLU A 161 -18.85 2.98 3.13
N GLU A 162 -18.62 1.80 2.53
CA GLU A 162 -17.82 0.74 3.13
C GLU A 162 -16.32 1.08 3.04
N ILE A 163 -15.62 0.97 4.17
CA ILE A 163 -14.16 1.06 4.23
C ILE A 163 -13.59 -0.26 3.73
N THR A 164 -12.65 -0.20 2.79
CA THR A 164 -12.10 -1.37 2.11
C THR A 164 -10.58 -1.31 1.96
N LEU A 165 -9.94 -2.47 2.05
CA LEU A 165 -8.51 -2.67 1.85
C LEU A 165 -8.24 -3.56 0.62
N SER A 166 -7.00 -3.60 0.15
CA SER A 166 -6.58 -4.67 -0.77
C SER A 166 -5.99 -5.84 0.03
N TYR A 167 -6.53 -7.05 -0.18
CA TYR A 167 -6.02 -8.28 0.42
C TYR A 167 -4.89 -8.89 -0.40
N ILE A 168 -4.86 -8.55 -1.67
CA ILE A 168 -3.87 -9.02 -2.62
C ILE A 168 -2.99 -7.85 -3.04
N LEU A 169 -1.75 -8.15 -3.41
CA LEU A 169 -0.96 -7.20 -4.18
C LEU A 169 -1.74 -6.86 -5.45
N PRO A 170 -2.06 -5.59 -5.71
CA PRO A 170 -2.88 -5.21 -6.85
C PRO A 170 -2.03 -5.27 -8.14
N CYS A 171 -1.79 -6.49 -8.62
CA CYS A 171 -1.08 -6.74 -9.87
C CYS A 171 -1.95 -7.57 -10.83
N GLY A 172 -2.12 -7.03 -12.04
CA GLY A 172 -2.63 -7.78 -13.18
C GLY A 172 -4.14 -7.75 -13.40
N PRO A 173 -4.60 -8.54 -14.39
CA PRO A 173 -5.97 -8.48 -14.91
C PRO A 173 -6.98 -9.10 -13.95
N SER A 174 -8.26 -8.81 -14.19
CA SER A 174 -9.38 -9.21 -13.35
C SER A 174 -9.50 -10.72 -13.20
N SER A 175 -9.11 -11.50 -14.22
CA SER A 175 -9.05 -12.96 -14.16
C SER A 175 -8.06 -13.45 -13.09
N THR A 176 -6.86 -12.89 -13.05
CA THR A 176 -5.84 -13.20 -12.03
C THR A 176 -6.31 -12.80 -10.65
N ARG A 177 -6.84 -11.57 -10.48
CA ARG A 177 -7.36 -11.10 -9.19
C ARG A 177 -8.49 -11.99 -8.67
N LYS A 178 -9.46 -12.33 -9.52
CA LYS A 178 -10.58 -13.23 -9.18
C LYS A 178 -10.10 -14.62 -8.80
N LYS A 179 -9.14 -15.18 -9.53
CA LYS A 179 -8.54 -16.49 -9.23
C LYS A 179 -7.87 -16.49 -7.85
N LEU A 180 -6.99 -15.52 -7.58
CA LEU A 180 -6.29 -15.40 -6.29
C LEU A 180 -7.26 -15.25 -5.12
N LEU A 181 -8.29 -14.40 -5.27
CA LEU A 181 -9.30 -14.21 -4.23
C LEU A 181 -10.14 -15.47 -4.01
N LYS A 182 -10.43 -16.22 -5.08
CA LYS A 182 -11.17 -17.47 -4.96
C LYS A 182 -10.34 -18.56 -4.27
N GLU A 183 -9.07 -18.68 -4.60
CA GLU A 183 -8.15 -19.69 -4.05
C GLU A 183 -7.77 -19.41 -2.60
N ASN A 184 -7.46 -18.16 -2.26
CA ASN A 184 -6.96 -17.79 -0.94
C ASN A 184 -8.07 -17.39 0.04
N PHE A 185 -9.14 -16.77 -0.48
CA PHE A 185 -10.20 -16.16 0.33
C PHE A 185 -11.60 -16.73 0.07
N CYS A 186 -11.76 -17.70 -0.82
CA CYS A 186 -13.01 -18.40 -1.09
C CYS A 186 -14.20 -17.54 -1.57
N PHE A 187 -14.01 -16.27 -1.96
CA PHE A 187 -15.08 -15.38 -2.41
C PHE A 187 -14.86 -14.84 -3.83
N ASN A 188 -15.95 -14.34 -4.45
CA ASN A 188 -15.90 -13.62 -5.73
C ASN A 188 -15.95 -12.12 -5.46
N CYS A 189 -15.00 -11.35 -6.00
CA CYS A 189 -14.95 -9.90 -5.77
C CYS A 189 -16.10 -9.18 -6.45
N LEU A 190 -16.87 -8.41 -5.66
CA LEU A 190 -18.00 -7.60 -6.11
C LEU A 190 -17.69 -6.09 -6.09
N CYS A 191 -16.41 -5.71 -6.09
CA CYS A 191 -16.03 -4.29 -6.11
C CYS A 191 -16.42 -3.62 -7.44
N PRO A 192 -16.57 -2.27 -7.46
CA PRO A 192 -16.99 -1.53 -8.67
C PRO A 192 -16.16 -1.83 -9.91
N LEU A 193 -14.86 -2.12 -9.76
CA LEU A 193 -14.01 -2.51 -10.88
C LEU A 193 -14.39 -3.89 -11.43
N CYS A 194 -14.51 -4.90 -10.56
CA CYS A 194 -14.78 -6.28 -10.98
C CYS A 194 -16.20 -6.51 -11.51
N THR A 195 -17.14 -5.62 -11.16
CA THR A 195 -18.54 -5.61 -11.62
C THR A 195 -18.79 -4.63 -12.76
N SER A 196 -17.77 -3.90 -13.21
CA SER A 196 -17.90 -2.98 -14.34
C SER A 196 -18.26 -3.70 -15.65
N PRO A 197 -18.88 -3.01 -16.63
CA PRO A 197 -19.20 -3.59 -17.94
C PRO A 197 -17.94 -4.15 -18.63
N THR A 198 -18.09 -5.26 -19.36
CA THR A 198 -16.99 -5.97 -20.03
C THR A 198 -16.02 -5.07 -20.80
N PRO A 199 -16.45 -4.06 -21.59
CA PRO A 199 -15.52 -3.18 -22.30
C PRO A 199 -14.66 -2.33 -21.35
N THR A 200 -15.24 -1.85 -20.24
CA THR A 200 -14.52 -1.06 -19.22
C THR A 200 -13.53 -1.93 -18.48
N LEU A 201 -13.95 -3.14 -18.09
CA LEU A 201 -13.10 -4.11 -17.42
C LEU A 201 -11.93 -4.56 -18.30
N ALA A 202 -12.17 -4.84 -19.58
CA ALA A 202 -11.13 -5.23 -20.53
C ALA A 202 -10.10 -4.12 -20.76
N LYS A 203 -10.55 -2.85 -20.81
CA LYS A 203 -9.66 -1.69 -20.89
C LYS A 203 -8.78 -1.56 -19.65
N SER A 204 -9.38 -1.66 -18.46
CA SER A 204 -8.62 -1.65 -17.20
C SER A 204 -7.63 -2.81 -17.12
N ASP A 205 -8.02 -4.01 -17.54
CA ASP A 205 -7.13 -5.17 -17.56
C ASP A 205 -5.93 -4.96 -18.50
N SER A 206 -6.14 -4.37 -19.68
CA SER A 206 -5.04 -3.99 -20.59
C SER A 206 -4.10 -2.95 -19.97
N ASN A 207 -4.66 -1.93 -19.31
CA ASN A 207 -3.90 -0.90 -18.61
C ASN A 207 -3.06 -1.51 -17.47
N LEU A 208 -3.62 -2.40 -16.67
CA LEU A 208 -2.93 -3.04 -15.55
C LEU A 208 -1.86 -4.04 -16.01
N LEU A 209 -2.05 -4.68 -17.17
CA LEU A 209 -1.00 -5.49 -17.80
C LEU A 209 0.17 -4.63 -18.27
N LEU A 210 -0.11 -3.48 -18.90
CA LEU A 210 0.93 -2.52 -19.27
C LEU A 210 1.63 -1.95 -18.03
N ALA A 211 0.88 -1.66 -16.96
CA ALA A 211 1.44 -1.18 -15.70
C ALA A 211 2.44 -2.18 -15.11
N ALA A 212 2.09 -3.47 -15.06
CA ALA A 212 2.98 -4.52 -14.58
C ALA A 212 4.25 -4.65 -15.45
N LYS A 213 4.14 -4.49 -16.77
CA LYS A 213 5.30 -4.49 -17.67
C LYS A 213 6.22 -3.31 -17.41
N LEU A 214 5.66 -2.10 -17.28
CA LEU A 214 6.44 -0.88 -16.99
C LEU A 214 7.13 -0.98 -15.64
N ASP A 215 6.42 -1.47 -14.62
CA ASP A 215 6.97 -1.67 -13.27
C ASP A 215 8.17 -2.63 -13.29
N ALA A 216 8.08 -3.75 -14.01
CA ALA A 216 9.19 -4.67 -14.20
C ALA A 216 10.38 -4.05 -14.96
N GLN A 217 10.13 -3.14 -15.91
CA GLN A 217 11.18 -2.42 -16.62
C GLN A 217 11.88 -1.39 -15.72
N ILE A 218 11.11 -0.65 -14.90
CA ILE A 218 11.63 0.31 -13.93
C ILE A 218 12.46 -0.40 -12.86
N GLY A 219 12.00 -1.57 -12.40
CA GLY A 219 12.74 -2.40 -11.44
C GLY A 219 13.98 -3.09 -12.01
N ASN A 220 14.28 -2.98 -13.31
CA ASN A 220 15.46 -3.59 -13.93
C ASN A 220 16.70 -2.68 -13.77
N PRO A 221 17.71 -3.07 -12.96
CA PRO A 221 18.87 -2.21 -12.71
C PRO A 221 19.66 -1.87 -13.98
N ARG A 222 19.72 -2.79 -14.93
CA ARG A 222 20.41 -2.57 -16.22
C ARG A 222 19.69 -1.50 -17.04
N HIS A 223 18.36 -1.50 -17.06
CA HIS A 223 17.57 -0.49 -17.77
C HIS A 223 17.77 0.91 -17.18
N VAL A 224 17.67 1.02 -15.85
CA VAL A 224 17.86 2.27 -15.12
C VAL A 224 19.28 2.81 -15.24
N TYR A 225 20.28 1.93 -15.29
CA TYR A 225 21.68 2.29 -15.47
C TYR A 225 22.01 2.74 -16.91
N GLN A 226 21.53 2.02 -17.91
CA GLN A 226 21.89 2.23 -19.32
C GLN A 226 21.01 3.29 -20.00
N ASN A 227 19.71 3.31 -19.70
CA ASN A 227 18.70 4.11 -20.40
C ASN A 227 17.85 4.97 -19.45
N PRO A 228 18.45 5.85 -18.62
CA PRO A 228 17.71 6.52 -17.55
C PRO A 228 16.60 7.46 -18.01
N THR A 229 16.76 8.12 -19.16
CA THR A 229 15.68 8.94 -19.72
C THR A 229 14.48 8.07 -20.12
N SER A 230 14.73 6.87 -20.66
CA SER A 230 13.66 5.92 -20.97
C SER A 230 13.00 5.42 -19.68
N ALA A 231 13.79 5.06 -18.66
CA ALA A 231 13.26 4.61 -17.38
C ALA A 231 12.38 5.67 -16.69
N LEU A 232 12.78 6.95 -16.75
CA LEU A 232 11.99 8.05 -16.21
C LEU A 232 10.69 8.27 -17.01
N ARG A 233 10.73 8.09 -18.33
CA ARG A 233 9.53 8.11 -19.19
C ARG A 233 8.60 6.92 -18.91
N ASP A 234 9.15 5.75 -18.61
CA ASP A 234 8.37 4.59 -18.18
C ASP A 234 7.66 4.87 -16.85
N CYS A 235 8.35 5.55 -15.91
CA CYS A 235 7.72 6.02 -14.67
C CYS A 235 6.56 6.98 -14.93
N PHE A 236 6.73 7.95 -15.84
CA PHE A 236 5.66 8.86 -16.22
C PHE A 236 4.45 8.12 -16.81
N ARG A 237 4.68 7.18 -17.72
CA ARG A 237 3.61 6.37 -18.33
C ARG A 237 2.89 5.52 -17.29
N LEU A 238 3.61 4.95 -16.34
CA LEU A 238 3.03 4.19 -15.23
C LEU A 238 2.16 5.07 -14.33
N LEU A 239 2.60 6.30 -14.03
CA LEU A 239 1.82 7.27 -13.27
C LEU A 239 0.51 7.61 -13.99
N GLN A 240 0.54 7.83 -15.31
CA GLN A 240 -0.68 8.10 -16.09
C GLN A 240 -1.68 6.95 -16.00
N ILE A 241 -1.19 5.70 -16.01
CA ILE A 241 -2.06 4.54 -15.80
C ILE A 241 -2.68 4.57 -14.40
N TYR A 242 -1.89 4.84 -13.35
CA TYR A 242 -2.41 4.92 -11.99
C TYR A 242 -3.48 6.00 -11.82
N LEU A 243 -3.27 7.19 -12.39
CA LEU A 243 -4.27 8.25 -12.38
C LEU A 243 -5.56 7.84 -13.11
N ASN A 244 -5.44 7.26 -14.31
CA ASN A 244 -6.59 6.81 -15.09
C ASN A 244 -7.38 5.67 -14.43
N GLU A 245 -6.69 4.79 -13.70
CA GLU A 245 -7.30 3.68 -12.95
C GLU A 245 -7.73 4.07 -11.53
N ASN A 246 -7.59 5.35 -11.14
CA ASN A 246 -7.90 5.86 -9.80
C ASN A 246 -7.14 5.12 -8.68
N ILE A 247 -5.89 4.77 -8.94
CA ILE A 247 -4.95 4.15 -8.01
C ILE A 247 -4.26 5.27 -7.21
N THR A 248 -4.40 5.21 -5.88
CA THR A 248 -3.94 6.24 -4.93
C THR A 248 -3.22 5.66 -3.72
N ASP A 249 -3.02 4.34 -3.70
CA ASP A 249 -2.32 3.63 -2.63
C ASP A 249 -0.78 3.79 -2.72
N LEU A 250 -0.06 3.01 -1.90
CA LEU A 250 1.40 3.05 -1.80
C LEU A 250 2.15 2.84 -3.12
N ARG A 251 1.52 2.33 -4.17
CA ARG A 251 2.12 2.25 -5.52
C ARG A 251 2.51 3.62 -6.07
N VAL A 252 1.72 4.66 -5.79
CA VAL A 252 2.03 6.03 -6.25
C VAL A 252 3.25 6.56 -5.51
N ALA A 253 3.34 6.36 -4.20
CA ALA A 253 4.49 6.75 -3.41
C ALA A 253 5.76 6.00 -3.84
N ARG A 254 5.66 4.68 -4.07
CA ARG A 254 6.77 3.86 -4.58
C ARG A 254 7.26 4.34 -5.93
N LEU A 255 6.35 4.63 -6.87
CA LEU A 255 6.71 5.09 -8.20
C LEU A 255 7.49 6.42 -8.17
N TYR A 256 7.09 7.36 -7.32
CA TYR A 256 7.85 8.59 -7.13
C TYR A 256 9.22 8.32 -6.50
N TYR A 257 9.31 7.35 -5.59
CA TYR A 257 10.60 6.93 -5.04
C TYR A 257 11.49 6.29 -6.10
N ASP A 258 10.98 5.43 -6.99
CA ASP A 258 11.72 4.86 -8.11
C ASP A 258 12.28 5.98 -9.02
N ALA A 259 11.45 6.99 -9.34
CA ALA A 259 11.88 8.16 -10.11
C ALA A 259 12.96 9.00 -9.39
N PHE A 260 12.85 9.14 -8.06
CA PHE A 260 13.89 9.73 -7.22
C PHE A 260 15.21 8.96 -7.34
N GLN A 261 15.18 7.63 -7.17
CA GLN A 261 16.38 6.78 -7.23
C GLN A 261 17.07 6.89 -8.59
N ILE A 262 16.30 6.91 -9.70
CA ILE A 262 16.83 7.15 -11.05
C ILE A 262 17.54 8.51 -11.10
N CYS A 263 16.92 9.60 -10.64
CA CYS A 263 17.53 10.94 -10.66
C CYS A 263 18.78 11.04 -9.79
N ALA A 264 18.73 10.51 -8.56
CA ALA A 264 19.84 10.52 -7.62
C ALA A 264 21.06 9.75 -8.17
N MET A 265 20.84 8.58 -8.77
CA MET A 265 21.91 7.76 -9.35
C MET A 265 22.69 8.47 -10.47
N HIS A 266 21.99 9.30 -11.25
CA HIS A 266 22.56 10.06 -12.36
C HIS A 266 22.93 11.51 -11.99
N SER A 267 22.97 11.85 -10.70
CA SER A 267 23.35 13.16 -10.14
C SER A 267 22.40 14.32 -10.46
N ASP A 268 21.12 14.08 -10.74
CA ASP A 268 20.12 15.15 -10.91
C ASP A 268 19.45 15.50 -9.58
N GLY A 269 20.10 16.35 -8.80
CA GLY A 269 19.64 16.72 -7.44
C GLY A 269 18.34 17.50 -7.41
N VAL A 270 18.06 18.32 -8.43
CA VAL A 270 16.86 19.16 -8.47
C VAL A 270 15.62 18.31 -8.70
N ARG A 271 15.65 17.39 -9.68
CA ARG A 271 14.53 16.45 -9.88
C ARG A 271 14.45 15.41 -8.78
N ALA A 272 15.58 14.94 -8.26
CA ALA A 272 15.59 14.00 -7.13
C ALA A 272 14.82 14.60 -5.94
N ARG A 273 15.13 15.84 -5.54
CA ARG A 273 14.39 16.54 -4.47
C ARG A 273 12.88 16.59 -4.73
N GLU A 274 12.47 16.93 -5.95
CA GLU A 274 11.05 17.02 -6.31
C GLU A 274 10.36 15.65 -6.24
N PHE A 275 11.00 14.58 -6.72
CA PHE A 275 10.46 13.23 -6.63
C PHE A 275 10.41 12.72 -5.20
N ALA A 276 11.41 13.01 -4.36
CA ALA A 276 11.39 12.70 -2.94
C ALA A 276 10.23 13.42 -2.23
N GLN A 277 10.01 14.71 -2.52
CA GLN A 277 8.86 15.46 -1.99
C GLN A 277 7.52 14.83 -2.39
N ARG A 278 7.35 14.45 -3.67
CA ARG A 278 6.12 13.81 -4.17
C ARG A 278 5.90 12.43 -3.56
N ALA A 279 6.96 11.64 -3.44
CA ALA A 279 6.93 10.34 -2.76
C ALA A 279 6.49 10.51 -1.30
N ARG A 280 7.06 11.49 -0.59
CA ARG A 280 6.70 11.78 0.80
C ARG A 280 5.24 12.18 0.93
N ARG A 281 4.77 13.16 0.14
CA ARG A 281 3.37 13.62 0.17
C ARG A 281 2.38 12.47 -0.09
N ALA A 282 2.66 11.64 -1.09
CA ALA A 282 1.83 10.46 -1.37
C ALA A 282 1.86 9.44 -0.22
N ARG A 283 3.02 9.24 0.43
CA ARG A 283 3.16 8.28 1.54
C ARG A 283 2.53 8.77 2.84
N VAL A 284 2.53 10.08 3.12
CA VAL A 284 1.82 10.68 4.26
C VAL A 284 0.33 10.37 4.22
N VAL A 285 -0.30 10.40 3.05
CA VAL A 285 -1.71 10.04 2.88
C VAL A 285 -1.97 8.57 3.26
N CYS A 286 -1.03 7.68 2.97
CA CYS A 286 -1.15 6.24 3.20
C CYS A 286 -0.77 5.78 4.63
N GLU A 287 0.22 6.42 5.24
CA GLU A 287 0.86 5.93 6.48
C GLU A 287 0.88 6.97 7.63
N GLY A 288 0.54 8.23 7.34
CA GLY A 288 0.64 9.35 8.28
C GLY A 288 2.05 9.93 8.40
N GLU A 289 2.17 11.14 8.95
CA GLU A 289 3.45 11.87 9.08
C GLU A 289 4.47 11.15 10.00
N GLU A 290 3.96 10.39 10.98
CA GLU A 290 4.76 9.65 11.97
C GLU A 290 5.37 8.34 11.42
N SER A 291 5.16 8.01 10.14
CA SER A 291 5.76 6.82 9.53
C SER A 291 7.28 6.99 9.41
N VAL A 292 8.04 5.94 9.75
CA VAL A 292 9.50 5.89 9.57
C VAL A 292 9.87 6.17 8.11
N GLU A 293 9.12 5.62 7.16
CA GLU A 293 9.38 5.84 5.73
C GLU A 293 9.10 7.28 5.29
N VAL A 294 8.15 7.96 5.92
CA VAL A 294 7.91 9.39 5.69
C VAL A 294 9.09 10.23 6.19
N GLN A 295 9.65 9.89 7.36
CA GLN A 295 10.83 10.56 7.90
C GLN A 295 12.08 10.30 7.04
N ASN A 296 12.26 9.08 6.54
CA ASN A 296 13.32 8.75 5.59
C ASN A 296 13.21 9.59 4.31
N LEU A 297 12.02 9.68 3.73
CA LEU A 297 11.77 10.51 2.54
C LEU A 297 11.97 12.00 2.81
N ARG A 298 11.67 12.49 4.03
CA ARG A 298 11.95 13.87 4.43
C ARG A 298 13.45 14.16 4.42
N ALA A 299 14.26 13.26 4.98
CA ALA A 299 15.72 13.40 4.95
C ALA A 299 16.27 13.42 3.51
N LEU A 300 15.71 12.59 2.62
CA LEU A 300 16.08 12.55 1.19
C LEU A 300 15.58 13.77 0.40
N GLU A 301 14.44 14.36 0.78
CA GLU A 301 13.95 15.64 0.23
C GLU A 301 14.91 16.78 0.61
N GLU A 302 15.39 16.82 1.84
CA GLU A 302 16.33 17.84 2.30
C GLU A 302 17.72 17.69 1.66
N LYS A 303 18.22 16.46 1.62
CA LYS A 303 19.57 16.10 1.14
C LYS A 303 19.54 14.83 0.29
N PRO A 304 19.20 14.93 -1.01
CA PRO A 304 19.22 13.81 -1.95
C PRO A 304 20.57 13.07 -2.04
N GLU A 305 21.67 13.79 -1.78
CA GLU A 305 23.04 13.25 -1.77
C GLU A 305 23.28 12.24 -0.64
N GLY A 306 22.40 12.18 0.35
CA GLY A 306 22.43 11.16 1.40
C GLY A 306 21.96 9.78 0.93
N PHE A 307 21.43 9.66 -0.29
CA PHE A 307 21.04 8.38 -0.86
C PHE A 307 22.25 7.49 -1.16
N GLU A 308 22.19 6.22 -0.77
CA GLU A 308 23.29 5.26 -0.88
C GLU A 308 23.87 5.13 -2.30
N ASN A 309 23.04 5.26 -3.33
CA ASN A 309 23.44 5.13 -4.74
C ASN A 309 23.58 6.50 -5.43
N TRP A 310 23.74 7.58 -4.68
CA TRP A 310 23.92 8.91 -5.25
C TRP A 310 25.16 8.96 -6.18
N GLY A 311 24.95 9.47 -7.39
CA GLY A 311 26.04 9.83 -8.31
C GLY A 311 26.90 8.67 -8.83
N VAL A 312 26.39 7.44 -8.87
CA VAL A 312 27.07 6.27 -9.42
C VAL A 312 27.55 6.48 -10.86
N THR A 313 26.79 7.19 -11.69
CA THR A 313 27.12 7.39 -13.12
C THR A 313 27.29 8.85 -13.53
N GLY A 314 26.67 9.79 -12.80
CA GLY A 314 26.74 11.23 -13.07
C GLY A 314 26.26 11.66 -14.46
N ARG A 315 25.45 10.86 -15.17
CA ARG A 315 25.05 11.15 -16.57
C ARG A 315 24.28 12.46 -16.75
N TRP A 316 23.66 12.96 -15.70
CA TRP A 316 22.90 14.21 -15.71
C TRP A 316 23.62 15.35 -14.99
N LYS A 317 24.90 15.15 -14.64
CA LYS A 317 25.79 16.18 -14.11
C LYS A 317 26.28 17.12 -15.23
N GLY A 318 26.29 18.41 -14.97
CA GLY A 318 26.48 19.51 -15.94
C GLY A 318 25.42 19.65 -17.05
N GLY A 319 24.26 18.99 -16.98
CA GLY A 319 23.30 18.86 -18.10
C GLY A 319 22.34 20.05 -18.28
N LYS A 320 21.76 20.22 -19.50
CA LYS A 320 20.65 21.17 -19.73
C LYS A 320 19.50 20.88 -18.75
N GLY A 321 19.08 21.91 -18.00
CA GLY A 321 18.01 21.83 -17.01
C GLY A 321 18.44 21.37 -15.62
N GLU A 322 19.74 21.15 -15.38
CA GLU A 322 20.30 21.02 -14.04
C GLU A 322 20.45 22.41 -13.42
N GLY A 323 19.76 22.66 -12.32
CA GLY A 323 19.91 23.89 -11.53
C GLY A 323 18.84 24.97 -11.74
N LYS A 324 18.03 24.93 -12.80
CA LYS A 324 16.89 25.86 -12.96
C LYS A 324 15.58 25.10 -13.11
N MET A 325 14.88 24.94 -11.99
CA MET A 325 13.50 24.45 -11.97
C MET A 325 12.61 25.53 -12.61
N PRO A 326 11.76 25.20 -13.60
CA PRO A 326 10.76 26.13 -14.11
C PRO A 326 9.71 26.43 -13.03
N GLY A 327 8.94 27.51 -13.21
CA GLY A 327 7.79 27.82 -12.35
C GLY A 327 6.84 26.62 -12.27
N ARG A 328 6.30 26.33 -11.08
CA ARG A 328 5.44 25.15 -10.89
C ARG A 328 4.04 25.32 -11.50
N GLY A 329 3.59 26.55 -11.70
CA GLY A 329 2.20 26.81 -12.10
C GLY A 329 1.21 26.59 -10.93
N ASP A 330 1.68 26.56 -9.68
CA ASP A 330 0.88 26.20 -8.49
C ASP A 330 0.15 27.42 -7.86
N GLY A 331 0.38 28.65 -8.34
CA GLY A 331 -0.25 29.87 -7.83
C GLY A 331 -1.67 30.11 -8.34
N GLU A 332 -2.51 30.80 -7.56
CA GLU A 332 -3.82 31.29 -8.01
C GLU A 332 -3.63 32.30 -9.16
N GLY A 333 -3.87 31.86 -10.40
CA GLY A 333 -3.79 32.70 -11.62
C GLY A 333 -2.74 32.30 -12.67
N GLU A 334 -1.97 31.23 -12.45
CA GLU A 334 -0.95 30.78 -13.42
C GLU A 334 -1.53 29.94 -14.58
N GLU A 335 -1.01 30.15 -15.79
CA GLU A 335 -1.52 29.56 -17.05
C GLU A 335 -1.24 28.05 -17.16
N GLU A 336 -2.16 27.29 -17.77
CA GLU A 336 -2.02 25.84 -18.05
C GLU A 336 -0.70 25.48 -18.77
N GLY A 337 -0.12 26.44 -19.50
CA GLY A 337 1.19 26.33 -20.14
C GLY A 337 2.34 26.06 -19.17
N GLU A 338 2.38 26.71 -18.01
CA GLU A 338 3.47 26.56 -17.03
C GLU A 338 3.45 25.18 -16.37
N LYS A 339 2.26 24.68 -16.01
CA LYS A 339 2.09 23.31 -15.49
C LYS A 339 2.57 22.26 -16.48
N LYS A 340 2.30 22.49 -17.77
CA LYS A 340 2.74 21.61 -18.86
C LYS A 340 4.25 21.66 -19.04
N GLU A 341 4.86 22.84 -18.98
CA GLU A 341 6.30 23.02 -19.04
C GLU A 341 7.00 22.33 -17.86
N PHE A 342 6.53 22.57 -16.64
CA PHE A 342 7.06 21.91 -15.44
C PHE A 342 6.96 20.39 -15.53
N GLY A 343 5.82 19.86 -15.98
CA GLY A 343 5.64 18.42 -16.19
C GLY A 343 6.62 17.84 -17.22
N ARG A 344 6.82 18.54 -18.35
CA ARG A 344 7.78 18.11 -19.38
C ARG A 344 9.22 18.13 -18.85
N TRP A 345 9.59 19.16 -18.11
CA TRP A 345 10.89 19.25 -17.45
C TRP A 345 11.07 18.11 -16.44
N LEU A 346 10.12 17.90 -15.53
CA LEU A 346 10.21 16.91 -14.46
C LEU A 346 10.43 15.49 -15.01
N TRP A 347 9.71 15.13 -16.07
CA TRP A 347 9.75 13.79 -16.67
C TRP A 347 10.70 13.66 -17.87
N ARG A 348 11.50 14.69 -18.18
CA ARG A 348 12.42 14.74 -19.34
C ARG A 348 11.72 14.34 -20.66
N LEU A 349 10.57 14.97 -20.92
CA LEU A 349 9.74 14.79 -22.13
C LEU A 349 10.13 15.75 -23.27
N GLU A 350 11.41 16.10 -23.34
CA GLU A 350 12.01 16.88 -24.43
C GLU A 350 12.08 16.07 -25.72
#